data_AF-A0A925C8L7-F1
#
_entry.id   AF-A0A925C8L7-F1
#
_cell.length_a   1.000
_cell.length_b   1.000
_cell.length_c   1.000
_cell.angle_alpha   90.00
_cell.angle_beta   90.00
_cell.angle_gamma   90.00
#
_symmetry.space_group_name_H-M   'P 1'
#
loop_
_entity.id
_entity.type
_entity.pdbx_description
1 polymer ?
#
loop_
_entity_poly.entity_id
_entity_poly.type
_entity_poly.pdbx_seq_one_letter_code
_entity_poly.pdbx_strand_id
1 'polypeptide(L)'
;MAVRPNVRVRSAAVLLGVLGLCGGVSAQSTGTATARPAADDRAPRAPVYTAAEPAREASVYDTGEQIMLPCEKVWKAMCGSDLTQVSTEWLKQNAQKHEAEMAAGNVTIVDSGLRGAGINIVFALGASVPAAALPAFSAAEAYIEAQFSDPITVTVSVNFASMSPGVLGSTGSTYGYVSYAGSRTGIVNNRDATDTIQPYLPSGSTLAVRYNGNTGTITSETRVFWTIANYNSTVGTAGGTAASMTYNTNFSWDWDPSNGVGGSSFSFQDVIIHEVGHSLGFTSGADFRFNDLETLDLFRFQSTDGTGDYNPDTLAEFTSRPRLVDYNTPNDQHNSDLISVEYRMSDGTPYQASHFREQTPSIGIMDPALGYAQTFYPNFYRASDLAMFDAIGYDR
;
A
#
# COMPACT_ATOMS: atom_id res chain seq x y z
N MET A 1 45.94 -8.20 14.47
CA MET A 1 45.12 -8.40 13.26
C MET A 1 44.01 -9.36 13.63
N ALA A 2 42.79 -8.85 13.86
CA ALA A 2 41.49 -9.52 13.97
C ALA A 2 40.56 -8.61 14.79
N VAL A 3 39.82 -7.73 14.11
CA VAL A 3 38.75 -6.93 14.71
C VAL A 3 37.44 -7.65 14.40
N ARG A 4 36.70 -8.05 15.43
CA ARG A 4 35.33 -8.57 15.32
C ARG A 4 34.35 -7.38 15.28
N PRO A 5 33.29 -7.41 14.45
CA PRO A 5 32.26 -6.37 14.51
C PRO A 5 31.33 -6.63 15.70
N ASN A 6 31.12 -5.59 16.51
CA ASN A 6 30.16 -5.59 17.61
C ASN A 6 28.76 -5.27 17.07
N VAL A 7 27.88 -6.26 17.07
CA VAL A 7 26.42 -6.05 16.97
C VAL A 7 25.96 -5.43 18.30
N ARG A 8 25.38 -4.22 18.25
CA ARG A 8 24.82 -3.54 19.43
C ARG A 8 23.32 -3.78 19.49
N VAL A 9 22.90 -4.68 20.38
CA VAL A 9 21.51 -4.76 20.85
C VAL A 9 21.27 -3.60 21.81
N ARG A 10 20.32 -2.70 21.53
CA ARG A 10 19.86 -1.67 22.47
C ARG A 10 18.39 -1.92 22.79
N SER A 11 18.11 -2.27 24.05
CA SER A 11 16.75 -2.24 24.60
C SER A 11 16.35 -0.77 24.82
N ALA A 12 15.35 -0.29 24.10
CA ALA A 12 14.75 1.02 24.36
C ALA A 12 13.57 0.86 25.32
N ALA A 13 13.65 1.49 26.48
CA ALA A 13 12.52 1.66 27.38
C ALA A 13 11.61 2.76 26.82
N VAL A 14 10.36 2.41 26.49
CA VAL A 14 9.33 3.38 26.09
C VAL A 14 8.81 4.09 27.33
N LEU A 15 8.86 5.43 27.30
CA LEU A 15 8.33 6.32 28.33
C LEU A 15 6.79 6.32 28.26
N LEU A 16 6.12 5.83 29.29
CA LEU A 16 4.66 5.89 29.46
C LEU A 16 4.19 7.35 29.59
N GLY A 17 3.32 7.79 28.68
CA GLY A 17 2.54 9.01 28.79
C GLY A 17 1.25 8.80 29.60
N VAL A 18 1.02 9.71 30.54
CA VAL A 18 0.03 9.70 31.62
C VAL A 18 -1.44 9.75 31.14
N LEU A 19 -2.29 8.91 31.72
CA LEU A 19 -3.75 9.01 31.68
C LEU A 19 -4.22 10.34 32.31
N GLY A 20 -4.85 11.20 31.50
CA GLY A 20 -5.64 12.34 31.96
C GLY A 20 -7.11 12.14 31.64
N LEU A 21 -7.91 11.84 32.67
CA LEU A 21 -9.38 11.93 32.61
C LEU A 21 -9.80 13.40 32.51
N CYS A 22 -10.48 13.77 31.43
CA CYS A 22 -11.39 14.93 31.39
C CYS A 22 -12.60 14.57 30.52
N GLY A 23 -13.78 14.57 31.14
CA GLY A 23 -15.05 14.42 30.44
C GLY A 23 -15.47 15.71 29.72
N GLY A 24 -16.29 15.57 28.69
CA GLY A 24 -16.91 16.72 28.03
C GLY A 24 -17.54 16.42 26.68
N VAL A 25 -18.86 16.18 26.73
CA VAL A 25 -19.89 16.51 25.72
C VAL A 25 -19.82 15.81 24.35
N SER A 26 -20.68 14.80 24.19
CA SER A 26 -21.11 14.24 22.92
C SER A 26 -21.95 15.25 22.13
N ALA A 27 -21.43 15.75 21.00
CA ALA A 27 -22.24 16.39 19.97
C ALA A 27 -22.64 15.34 18.93
N GLN A 28 -23.88 14.87 19.04
CA GLN A 28 -24.54 14.06 18.02
C GLN A 28 -24.80 14.95 16.79
N SER A 29 -24.02 14.77 15.73
CA SER A 29 -24.36 15.30 14.41
C SER A 29 -25.34 14.34 13.74
N THR A 30 -26.59 14.76 13.67
CA THR A 30 -27.65 14.13 12.87
C THR A 30 -27.39 14.40 11.40
N GLY A 31 -26.62 13.51 10.76
CA GLY A 31 -26.54 13.42 9.30
C GLY A 31 -27.69 12.55 8.80
N THR A 32 -28.53 13.11 7.95
CA THR A 32 -29.62 12.41 7.25
C THR A 32 -29.12 11.14 6.57
N ALA A 33 -29.69 10.00 6.94
CA ALA A 33 -29.49 8.73 6.27
C ALA A 33 -29.94 8.83 4.81
N THR A 34 -28.99 9.02 3.91
CA THR A 34 -29.20 8.80 2.48
C THR A 34 -29.42 7.30 2.27
N ALA A 35 -30.44 6.98 1.48
CA ALA A 35 -30.87 5.62 1.22
C ALA A 35 -29.70 4.73 0.81
N ARG A 36 -29.66 3.53 1.40
CA ARG A 36 -28.74 2.45 1.04
C ARG A 36 -28.87 2.22 -0.48
N PRO A 37 -27.78 2.28 -1.27
CA PRO A 37 -27.87 2.02 -2.71
C PRO A 37 -28.40 0.60 -2.94
N ALA A 38 -29.06 0.41 -4.10
CA ALA A 38 -29.60 -0.87 -4.54
C ALA A 38 -28.53 -1.98 -4.45
N ALA A 39 -28.99 -3.23 -4.28
CA ALA A 39 -28.13 -4.39 -4.22
C ALA A 39 -27.16 -4.40 -5.42
N ASP A 40 -25.89 -4.47 -5.09
CA ASP A 40 -24.80 -4.46 -6.04
C ASP A 40 -24.66 -5.86 -6.65
N ASP A 41 -25.11 -6.05 -7.88
CA ASP A 41 -25.00 -7.32 -8.64
C ASP A 41 -23.55 -7.63 -9.10
N ARG A 42 -22.54 -6.86 -8.64
CA ARG A 42 -21.12 -7.11 -8.92
C ARG A 42 -20.61 -8.39 -8.21
N ALA A 43 -19.60 -9.02 -8.80
CA ALA A 43 -18.91 -10.15 -8.18
C ALA A 43 -18.43 -9.78 -6.75
N PRO A 44 -18.53 -10.69 -5.78
CA PRO A 44 -18.15 -10.38 -4.40
C PRO A 44 -16.66 -10.06 -4.34
N ARG A 45 -16.34 -8.88 -3.80
CA ARG A 45 -14.96 -8.44 -3.59
C ARG A 45 -14.26 -9.35 -2.59
N ALA A 46 -12.92 -9.39 -2.69
CA ALA A 46 -12.09 -10.09 -1.71
C ALA A 46 -12.40 -9.58 -0.28
N PRO A 47 -12.41 -10.45 0.74
CA PRO A 47 -12.65 -10.03 2.11
C PRO A 47 -11.63 -8.99 2.58
N VAL A 48 -12.12 -7.95 3.23
CA VAL A 48 -11.31 -6.90 3.87
C VAL A 48 -11.82 -6.61 5.27
N TYR A 49 -10.96 -6.08 6.14
CA TYR A 49 -11.34 -5.52 7.43
C TYR A 49 -10.74 -4.13 7.61
N THR A 50 -11.60 -3.13 7.76
CA THR A 50 -11.17 -1.75 8.08
C THR A 50 -11.30 -1.51 9.57
N ALA A 51 -10.17 -1.26 10.22
CA ALA A 51 -10.09 -0.78 11.60
C ALA A 51 -10.07 0.75 11.61
N ALA A 52 -10.88 1.35 12.46
CA ALA A 52 -10.79 2.78 12.74
C ALA A 52 -9.47 3.06 13.48
N GLU A 53 -8.73 4.06 13.03
CA GLU A 53 -7.52 4.55 13.69
C GLU A 53 -7.79 5.97 14.21
N PRO A 54 -7.16 6.38 15.33
CA PRO A 54 -7.21 7.77 15.74
C PRO A 54 -6.60 8.66 14.65
N ALA A 55 -7.18 9.84 14.46
CA ALA A 55 -6.58 10.84 13.58
C ALA A 55 -5.16 11.19 14.07
N ARG A 56 -4.25 11.42 13.12
CA ARG A 56 -2.84 11.72 13.40
C ARG A 56 -2.59 13.20 13.19
N GLU A 57 -1.79 13.81 14.07
CA GLU A 57 -1.22 15.11 13.77
C GLU A 57 -0.34 14.99 12.52
N ALA A 58 -0.57 15.88 11.56
CA ALA A 58 0.16 15.91 10.31
C ALA A 58 0.50 17.33 9.88
N SER A 59 1.61 17.49 9.17
CA SER A 59 2.04 18.76 8.57
C SER A 59 1.96 18.67 7.06
N VAL A 60 1.28 19.59 6.39
CA VAL A 60 1.25 19.64 4.92
C VAL A 60 2.53 20.30 4.39
N TYR A 61 3.20 19.71 3.39
CA TYR A 61 4.48 20.24 2.90
C TYR A 61 4.34 21.61 2.22
N ASP A 62 3.33 21.77 1.36
CA ASP A 62 3.13 22.99 0.57
C ASP A 62 2.84 24.22 1.45
N THR A 63 2.04 24.06 2.50
CA THR A 63 1.54 25.17 3.32
C THR A 63 2.18 25.27 4.70
N GLY A 64 2.80 24.20 5.19
CA GLY A 64 3.23 24.06 6.60
C GLY A 64 2.07 23.93 7.59
N GLU A 65 0.82 23.84 7.11
CA GLU A 65 -0.36 23.73 7.95
C GLU A 65 -0.35 22.45 8.77
N GLN A 66 -0.70 22.56 10.06
CA GLN A 66 -0.91 21.42 10.93
C GLN A 66 -2.37 20.99 10.87
N ILE A 67 -2.63 19.74 10.52
CA ILE A 67 -3.96 19.14 10.40
C ILE A 67 -4.08 17.90 11.28
N MET A 68 -5.32 17.52 11.58
CA MET A 68 -5.63 16.19 12.11
C MET A 68 -6.05 15.30 10.95
N LEU A 69 -5.09 14.51 10.44
CA LEU A 69 -5.30 13.60 9.32
C LEU A 69 -6.20 12.43 9.76
N PRO A 70 -7.42 12.28 9.21
CA PRO A 70 -8.26 11.12 9.49
C PRO A 70 -7.52 9.84 9.06
N CYS A 71 -7.56 8.80 9.89
CA CYS A 71 -6.83 7.57 9.62
C CYS A 71 -7.73 6.33 9.73
N GLU A 72 -7.40 5.32 8.92
CA GLU A 72 -7.95 3.98 9.01
C GLU A 72 -6.87 2.95 8.67
N LYS A 73 -6.99 1.72 9.17
CA LYS A 73 -6.10 0.62 8.79
C LYS A 73 -6.91 -0.46 8.09
N VAL A 74 -6.56 -0.77 6.84
CA VAL A 74 -7.27 -1.77 6.02
C VAL A 74 -6.43 -3.05 5.96
N TRP A 75 -6.99 -4.12 6.49
CA TRP A 75 -6.40 -5.46 6.52
C TRP A 75 -6.92 -6.29 5.36
N LYS A 76 -5.99 -6.94 4.65
CA LYS A 76 -6.25 -7.93 3.59
C LYS A 76 -5.38 -9.16 3.81
N ALA A 77 -5.71 -10.26 3.14
CA ALA A 77 -4.79 -11.39 3.04
C ALA A 77 -3.61 -11.03 2.11
N MET A 78 -2.42 -11.52 2.44
CA MET A 78 -1.22 -11.39 1.59
C MET A 78 -1.45 -12.05 0.24
N CYS A 79 -0.79 -11.54 -0.79
CA CYS A 79 -0.98 -12.05 -2.14
C CYS A 79 -0.57 -13.54 -2.26
N GLY A 80 -1.23 -14.29 -3.14
CA GLY A 80 -1.09 -15.75 -3.23
C GLY A 80 -1.83 -16.56 -2.15
N SER A 81 -2.52 -15.92 -1.20
CA SER A 81 -3.34 -16.62 -0.20
C SER A 81 -4.63 -17.22 -0.78
N ASP A 82 -5.03 -18.38 -0.26
CA ASP A 82 -6.34 -18.97 -0.52
C ASP A 82 -7.45 -18.15 0.16
N LEU A 83 -8.09 -17.29 -0.62
CA LEU A 83 -9.16 -16.40 -0.14
C LEU A 83 -10.42 -17.15 0.31
N THR A 84 -10.59 -18.44 -0.02
CA THR A 84 -11.71 -19.24 0.51
C THR A 84 -11.60 -19.51 2.01
N GLN A 85 -10.39 -19.36 2.57
CA GLN A 85 -10.10 -19.52 3.99
C GLN A 85 -10.13 -18.19 4.76
N VAL A 86 -10.38 -17.08 4.06
CA VAL A 86 -10.31 -15.72 4.61
C VAL A 86 -11.72 -15.15 4.68
N SER A 87 -12.02 -14.48 5.80
CA SER A 87 -13.24 -13.69 5.97
C SER A 87 -12.91 -12.38 6.67
N THR A 88 -13.81 -11.39 6.61
CA THR A 88 -13.65 -10.13 7.35
C THR A 88 -13.47 -10.36 8.85
N GLU A 89 -14.18 -11.32 9.44
CA GLU A 89 -14.03 -11.64 10.87
C GLU A 89 -12.68 -12.32 11.16
N TRP A 90 -12.19 -13.18 10.26
CA TRP A 90 -10.85 -13.74 10.36
C TRP A 90 -9.77 -12.64 10.30
N LEU A 91 -9.90 -11.68 9.38
CA LEU A 91 -8.97 -10.55 9.26
C LEU A 91 -8.97 -9.69 10.52
N LYS A 92 -10.16 -9.40 11.08
CA LYS A 92 -10.31 -8.69 12.34
C LYS A 92 -9.62 -9.40 13.49
N GLN A 93 -9.76 -10.72 13.61
CA GLN A 93 -9.10 -11.49 14.66
C GLN A 93 -7.57 -11.49 14.51
N ASN A 94 -7.05 -11.58 13.28
CA ASN A 94 -5.61 -11.46 13.04
C ASN A 94 -5.08 -10.07 13.36
N ALA A 95 -5.81 -9.02 12.96
CA ALA A 95 -5.47 -7.63 13.31
C ALA A 95 -5.38 -7.47 14.84
N GLN A 96 -6.40 -7.92 15.59
CA GLN A 96 -6.41 -7.83 17.05
C GLN A 96 -5.26 -8.59 17.71
N LYS A 97 -4.93 -9.79 17.22
CA LYS A 97 -3.78 -10.56 17.71
C LYS A 97 -2.46 -9.85 17.41
N HIS A 98 -2.32 -9.28 16.22
CA HIS A 98 -1.14 -8.53 15.84
C HIS A 98 -0.91 -7.35 16.79
N GLU A 99 -1.95 -6.53 17.00
CA GLU A 99 -1.86 -5.38 17.91
C GLU A 99 -1.58 -5.81 19.35
N ALA A 100 -2.19 -6.90 19.83
CA ALA A 100 -1.95 -7.40 21.18
C ALA A 100 -0.50 -7.86 21.40
N GLU A 101 0.12 -8.49 20.40
CA GLU A 101 1.52 -8.90 20.47
C GLU A 101 2.46 -7.69 20.44
N MET A 102 2.23 -6.72 19.55
CA MET A 102 3.05 -5.50 19.48
C MET A 102 2.94 -4.69 20.78
N ALA A 103 1.75 -4.64 21.39
CA ALA A 103 1.53 -3.97 22.67
C ALA A 103 2.24 -4.64 23.86
N ALA A 104 2.63 -5.92 23.76
CA ALA A 104 3.39 -6.61 24.79
C ALA A 104 4.84 -6.08 24.93
N GLY A 105 5.33 -5.32 23.94
CA GLY A 105 6.57 -4.53 24.02
C GLY A 105 7.88 -5.30 23.82
N ASN A 106 7.82 -6.61 23.55
CA ASN A 106 8.99 -7.42 23.20
C ASN A 106 9.32 -7.26 21.71
N VAL A 107 9.84 -6.09 21.34
CA VAL A 107 10.10 -5.71 19.94
C VAL A 107 11.60 -5.69 19.65
N THR A 108 12.01 -6.39 18.59
CA THR A 108 13.34 -6.25 17.98
C THR A 108 13.24 -5.27 16.82
N ILE A 109 14.12 -4.28 16.77
CA ILE A 109 14.16 -3.30 15.69
C ILE A 109 15.25 -3.70 14.68
N VAL A 110 14.88 -3.80 13.41
CA VAL A 110 15.79 -3.77 12.28
C VAL A 110 15.69 -2.38 11.66
N ASP A 111 16.79 -1.63 11.75
CA ASP A 111 16.98 -0.25 11.29
C ASP A 111 18.47 -0.10 10.90
N SER A 112 18.75 0.16 9.63
CA SER A 112 20.09 0.40 9.08
C SER A 112 20.71 1.71 9.61
N GLY A 113 19.86 2.59 10.17
CA GLY A 113 20.21 3.87 10.72
C GLY A 113 20.39 4.96 9.66
N LEU A 114 20.02 4.70 8.41
CA LEU A 114 20.00 5.71 7.36
C LEU A 114 18.97 6.79 7.70
N ARG A 115 19.44 7.98 8.12
CA ARG A 115 18.57 9.14 8.35
C ARG A 115 19.09 10.32 7.56
N GLY A 116 18.30 10.78 6.59
CA GLY A 116 18.40 12.14 6.04
C GLY A 116 18.37 12.28 4.51
N ALA A 117 18.95 11.36 3.75
CA ALA A 117 19.10 11.52 2.28
C ALA A 117 18.29 10.53 1.44
N GLY A 118 17.58 9.59 2.08
CA GLY A 118 16.79 8.56 1.41
C GLY A 118 15.74 7.98 2.35
N ILE A 119 14.93 7.08 1.81
CA ILE A 119 13.88 6.41 2.60
C ILE A 119 14.52 5.56 3.69
N ASN A 120 13.90 5.53 4.86
CA ASN A 120 14.32 4.72 6.01
C ASN A 120 13.22 3.71 6.35
N ILE A 121 13.46 2.43 6.10
CA ILE A 121 12.51 1.34 6.39
C ILE A 121 12.83 0.77 7.77
N VAL A 122 11.88 0.84 8.69
CA VAL A 122 12.07 0.33 10.05
C VAL A 122 11.14 -0.85 10.29
N PHE A 123 11.70 -2.05 10.44
CA PHE A 123 10.91 -3.22 10.85
C PHE A 123 10.90 -3.35 12.37
N ALA A 124 9.70 -3.22 12.95
CA ALA A 124 9.41 -3.50 14.36
C ALA A 124 8.91 -4.95 14.50
N LEU A 125 9.83 -5.86 14.82
CA LEU A 125 9.59 -7.30 14.87
C LEU A 125 9.08 -7.73 16.26
N GLY A 126 7.88 -8.28 16.33
CA GLY A 126 7.35 -8.90 17.55
C GLY A 126 8.10 -10.16 17.97
N ALA A 127 7.81 -10.64 19.17
CA ALA A 127 8.51 -11.78 19.78
C ALA A 127 8.31 -13.10 19.02
N SER A 128 7.24 -13.21 18.23
CA SER A 128 6.96 -14.39 17.40
C SER A 128 7.87 -14.52 16.17
N VAL A 129 8.56 -13.45 15.77
CA VAL A 129 9.38 -13.46 14.55
C VAL A 129 10.57 -14.42 14.72
N PRO A 130 10.73 -15.43 13.83
CA PRO A 130 11.84 -16.37 13.92
C PRO A 130 13.20 -15.68 13.79
N ALA A 131 14.17 -16.08 14.61
CA ALA A 131 15.55 -15.55 14.53
C ALA A 131 16.19 -15.71 13.13
N ALA A 132 15.79 -16.76 12.40
CA ALA A 132 16.27 -17.03 11.04
C ALA A 132 15.74 -16.02 9.99
N ALA A 133 14.65 -15.30 10.28
CA ALA A 133 14.07 -14.31 9.39
C ALA A 133 14.78 -12.94 9.44
N LEU A 134 15.54 -12.66 10.51
CA LEU A 134 16.17 -11.35 10.73
C LEU A 134 17.07 -10.91 9.56
N PRO A 135 17.96 -11.76 9.01
CA PRO A 135 18.77 -11.37 7.85
C PRO A 135 17.94 -11.01 6.61
N ALA A 136 16.77 -11.64 6.43
CA ALA A 136 15.88 -11.33 5.31
C ALA A 136 15.24 -9.95 5.45
N PHE A 137 14.85 -9.54 6.67
CA PHE A 137 14.38 -8.18 6.93
C PHE A 137 15.47 -7.14 6.66
N SER A 138 16.70 -7.37 7.12
CA SER A 138 17.81 -6.46 6.84
C SER A 138 18.15 -6.38 5.34
N ALA A 139 18.00 -7.48 4.60
CA ALA A 139 18.19 -7.49 3.15
C ALA A 139 17.07 -6.73 2.43
N ALA A 140 15.81 -6.92 2.83
CA ALA A 140 14.66 -6.21 2.27
C ALA A 140 14.72 -4.71 2.55
N GLU A 141 15.06 -4.33 3.78
CA GLU A 141 15.34 -2.95 4.18
C GLU A 141 16.40 -2.33 3.25
N ALA A 142 17.62 -2.89 3.24
CA ALA A 142 18.72 -2.34 2.46
C ALA A 142 18.41 -2.28 0.96
N TYR A 143 17.62 -3.24 0.44
CA TYR A 143 17.18 -3.23 -0.93
C TYR A 143 16.26 -2.02 -1.23
N ILE A 144 15.18 -1.86 -0.45
CA ILE A 144 14.17 -0.80 -0.66
C ILE A 144 14.79 0.59 -0.44
N GLU A 145 15.63 0.74 0.60
CA GLU A 145 16.33 2.00 0.89
C GLU A 145 17.29 2.43 -0.23
N ALA A 146 17.75 1.49 -1.05
CA ALA A 146 18.59 1.78 -2.21
C ALA A 146 17.80 2.16 -3.46
N GLN A 147 16.46 2.10 -3.44
CA GLN A 147 15.61 2.42 -4.59
C GLN A 147 15.04 3.84 -4.56
N PHE A 148 14.93 4.45 -3.38
CA PHE A 148 14.22 5.71 -3.21
C PHE A 148 15.00 6.72 -2.35
N SER A 149 14.90 7.99 -2.71
CA SER A 149 15.62 9.13 -2.11
C SER A 149 14.75 10.01 -1.20
N ASP A 150 13.46 9.68 -1.04
CA ASP A 150 12.53 10.40 -0.17
C ASP A 150 12.98 10.35 1.30
N PRO A 151 13.21 11.49 1.98
CA PRO A 151 13.77 11.53 3.34
C PRO A 151 12.72 11.24 4.42
N ILE A 152 12.01 10.11 4.31
CA ILE A 152 10.92 9.69 5.19
C ILE A 152 11.30 8.46 6.00
N THR A 153 10.58 8.21 7.10
CA THR A 153 10.66 6.94 7.83
C THR A 153 9.36 6.16 7.66
N VAL A 154 9.48 4.90 7.24
CA VAL A 154 8.35 3.97 7.09
C VAL A 154 8.50 2.87 8.13
N THR A 155 7.68 2.92 9.17
CA THR A 155 7.68 1.89 10.22
C THR A 155 6.68 0.79 9.87
N VAL A 156 7.16 -0.45 9.84
CA VAL A 156 6.36 -1.66 9.58
C VAL A 156 6.42 -2.58 10.80
N SER A 157 5.28 -2.87 11.43
CA SER A 157 5.21 -3.85 12.52
C SER A 157 5.02 -5.25 11.97
N VAL A 158 5.72 -6.25 12.51
CA VAL A 158 5.75 -7.60 11.95
C VAL A 158 5.64 -8.67 13.02
N ASN A 159 4.72 -9.62 12.81
CA ASN A 159 4.56 -10.82 13.63
C ASN A 159 4.53 -12.09 12.76
N PHE A 160 4.62 -13.25 13.43
CA PHE A 160 4.40 -14.57 12.85
C PHE A 160 3.33 -15.31 13.65
N ALA A 161 2.41 -15.99 12.97
CA ALA A 161 1.38 -16.78 13.63
C ALA A 161 1.02 -18.02 12.81
N SER A 162 0.50 -19.05 13.47
CA SER A 162 -0.12 -20.17 12.75
C SER A 162 -1.48 -19.73 12.20
N MET A 163 -1.69 -19.94 10.90
CA MET A 163 -2.92 -19.54 10.20
C MET A 163 -3.53 -20.69 9.38
N SER A 164 -4.71 -20.44 8.82
CA SER A 164 -5.41 -21.39 7.95
C SER A 164 -4.52 -21.90 6.81
N PRO A 165 -4.67 -23.17 6.39
CA PRO A 165 -3.95 -23.69 5.23
C PRO A 165 -4.14 -22.80 4.00
N GLY A 166 -3.09 -22.63 3.19
CA GLY A 166 -3.17 -21.81 1.98
C GLY A 166 -3.13 -20.30 2.21
N VAL A 167 -3.20 -19.78 3.45
CA VAL A 167 -3.09 -18.34 3.73
C VAL A 167 -1.65 -17.96 4.09
N LEU A 168 -0.96 -17.23 3.22
CA LEU A 168 0.43 -16.83 3.44
C LEU A 168 0.60 -15.86 4.60
N GLY A 169 -0.40 -15.01 4.81
CA GLY A 169 -0.42 -14.05 5.90
C GLY A 169 -1.51 -13.00 5.73
N SER A 170 -1.41 -11.94 6.51
CA SER A 170 -2.28 -10.77 6.38
C SER A 170 -1.49 -9.48 6.56
N THR A 171 -1.80 -8.48 5.74
CA THR A 171 -1.19 -7.16 5.76
C THR A 171 -2.25 -6.10 6.02
N GLY A 172 -1.96 -5.18 6.94
CA GLY A 172 -2.74 -4.01 7.25
C GLY A 172 -1.98 -2.75 6.84
N SER A 173 -2.48 -2.01 5.85
CA SER A 173 -1.93 -0.69 5.51
C SER A 173 -2.73 0.41 6.20
N THR A 174 -2.04 1.39 6.76
CA THR A 174 -2.69 2.58 7.33
C THR A 174 -2.85 3.62 6.23
N TYR A 175 -4.06 4.16 6.13
CA TYR A 175 -4.43 5.19 5.18
C TYR A 175 -4.84 6.47 5.91
N GLY A 176 -4.60 7.60 5.25
CA GLY A 176 -5.33 8.84 5.47
C GLY A 176 -5.90 9.37 4.15
N TYR A 177 -6.61 10.48 4.20
CA TYR A 177 -7.08 11.15 2.97
C TYR A 177 -6.97 12.66 3.08
N VAL A 178 -6.73 13.28 1.93
CA VAL A 178 -6.77 14.74 1.74
C VAL A 178 -7.62 15.08 0.52
N SER A 179 -7.86 16.36 0.26
CA SER A 179 -8.55 16.79 -0.94
C SER A 179 -7.76 16.41 -2.20
N TYR A 180 -8.46 16.24 -3.33
CA TYR A 180 -7.83 16.05 -4.63
C TYR A 180 -6.91 17.22 -4.98
N ALA A 181 -7.33 18.46 -4.68
CA ALA A 181 -6.49 19.64 -4.85
C ALA A 181 -5.17 19.53 -4.07
N GLY A 182 -5.22 19.14 -2.78
CA GLY A 182 -4.02 18.94 -1.97
C GLY A 182 -3.15 17.79 -2.48
N SER A 183 -3.77 16.69 -2.90
CA SER A 183 -3.09 15.55 -3.53
C SER A 183 -2.34 15.96 -4.78
N ARG A 184 -3.01 16.69 -5.69
CA ARG A 184 -2.42 17.19 -6.92
C ARG A 184 -1.27 18.16 -6.64
N THR A 185 -1.45 19.09 -5.69
CA THR A 185 -0.37 20.02 -5.31
C THR A 185 0.85 19.27 -4.80
N GLY A 186 0.68 18.28 -3.90
CA GLY A 186 1.78 17.44 -3.42
C GLY A 186 2.50 16.74 -4.56
N ILE A 187 1.76 16.00 -5.40
CA ILE A 187 2.32 15.26 -6.55
C ILE A 187 3.05 16.19 -7.54
N VAL A 188 2.51 17.38 -7.82
CA VAL A 188 3.13 18.32 -8.77
C VAL A 188 4.35 19.03 -8.18
N ASN A 189 4.37 19.28 -6.88
CA ASN A 189 5.49 19.91 -6.20
C ASN A 189 6.64 18.93 -5.94
N ASN A 190 6.33 17.65 -5.69
CA ASN A 190 7.29 16.57 -5.45
C ASN A 190 7.80 15.95 -6.76
N ARG A 191 7.94 16.75 -7.82
CA ARG A 191 8.38 16.23 -9.11
C ARG A 191 9.89 16.26 -9.24
N ASP A 192 10.44 15.20 -9.79
CA ASP A 192 11.81 15.16 -10.27
C ASP A 192 11.88 15.27 -11.82
N ALA A 193 13.04 14.90 -12.39
CA ALA A 193 13.25 14.98 -13.84
C ALA A 193 12.54 13.86 -14.63
N THR A 194 12.13 12.79 -13.97
CA THR A 194 11.44 11.63 -14.56
C THR A 194 9.91 11.71 -14.41
N ASP A 195 9.43 12.55 -13.50
CA ASP A 195 8.02 12.91 -13.33
C ASP A 195 7.46 13.81 -14.43
N THR A 196 7.12 13.20 -15.57
CA THR A 196 6.65 13.93 -16.76
C THR A 196 5.13 14.07 -16.83
N ILE A 197 4.36 13.20 -16.18
CA ILE A 197 2.90 13.11 -16.33
C ILE A 197 2.12 13.89 -15.28
N GLN A 198 2.69 14.08 -14.09
CA GLN A 198 2.10 14.72 -12.91
C GLN A 198 1.50 16.12 -13.19
N PRO A 199 2.12 17.01 -14.01
CA PRO A 199 1.52 18.31 -14.33
C PRO A 199 0.20 18.22 -15.08
N TYR A 200 -0.05 17.10 -15.75
CA TYR A 200 -1.24 16.85 -16.56
C TYR A 200 -2.37 16.20 -15.75
N LEU A 201 -2.19 15.98 -14.44
CA LEU A 201 -3.33 15.73 -13.57
C LEU A 201 -4.31 16.93 -13.65
N PRO A 202 -5.64 16.69 -13.77
CA PRO A 202 -6.65 17.74 -13.95
C PRO A 202 -6.46 18.95 -13.04
N SER A 203 -6.32 20.14 -13.61
CA SER A 203 -6.24 21.38 -12.82
C SER A 203 -7.62 21.72 -12.24
N GLY A 204 -7.80 21.55 -10.93
CA GLY A 204 -9.08 21.84 -10.27
C GLY A 204 -9.16 21.23 -8.88
N SER A 205 -10.35 21.32 -8.28
CA SER A 205 -10.63 20.70 -6.98
C SER A 205 -11.23 19.30 -7.10
N THR A 206 -11.48 18.81 -8.33
CA THR A 206 -12.06 17.49 -8.56
C THR A 206 -11.37 16.70 -9.66
N LEU A 207 -11.40 15.38 -9.51
CA LEU A 207 -11.00 14.39 -10.51
C LEU A 207 -12.24 13.72 -11.11
N ALA A 208 -12.28 13.56 -12.43
CA ALA A 208 -13.31 12.76 -13.08
C ALA A 208 -13.02 11.27 -12.86
N VAL A 209 -13.94 10.54 -12.23
CA VAL A 209 -13.80 9.11 -11.94
C VAL A 209 -15.06 8.35 -12.32
N ARG A 210 -14.89 7.18 -12.93
CA ARG A 210 -15.91 6.17 -13.14
C ARG A 210 -15.78 5.09 -12.06
N TYR A 211 -16.78 5.02 -11.18
CA TYR A 211 -16.95 3.93 -10.21
C TYR A 211 -17.88 2.80 -10.70
N ASN A 212 -18.35 2.93 -11.94
CA ASN A 212 -19.08 1.89 -12.66
C ASN A 212 -18.57 1.85 -14.09
N GLY A 213 -17.76 0.84 -14.41
CA GLY A 213 -17.11 0.71 -15.71
C GLY A 213 -18.08 0.43 -16.87
N ASN A 214 -19.29 -0.03 -16.57
CA ASN A 214 -20.32 -0.35 -17.57
C ASN A 214 -21.15 0.87 -18.00
N THR A 215 -20.97 2.03 -17.37
CA THR A 215 -21.73 3.24 -17.70
C THR A 215 -20.81 4.42 -18.02
N GLY A 216 -21.35 5.41 -18.74
CA GLY A 216 -20.68 6.70 -18.91
C GLY A 216 -20.78 7.63 -17.69
N THR A 217 -21.19 7.13 -16.51
CA THR A 217 -21.39 7.95 -15.32
C THR A 217 -20.06 8.40 -14.75
N ILE A 218 -19.87 9.72 -14.66
CA ILE A 218 -18.67 10.33 -14.12
C ILE A 218 -19.01 10.98 -12.78
N THR A 219 -18.25 10.63 -11.75
CA THR A 219 -18.23 11.29 -10.44
C THR A 219 -17.13 12.34 -10.43
N SER A 220 -17.44 13.53 -9.91
CA SER A 220 -16.44 14.56 -9.60
C SER A 220 -15.88 14.30 -8.21
N GLU A 221 -14.82 13.50 -8.13
CA GLU A 221 -14.21 13.10 -6.86
C GLU A 221 -13.39 14.24 -6.27
N THR A 222 -13.52 14.46 -4.96
CA THR A 222 -12.94 15.59 -4.24
C THR A 222 -11.80 15.20 -3.30
N ARG A 223 -11.55 13.90 -3.10
CA ARG A 223 -10.53 13.40 -2.18
C ARG A 223 -9.81 12.17 -2.72
N VAL A 224 -8.60 11.95 -2.21
CA VAL A 224 -7.76 10.80 -2.54
C VAL A 224 -7.26 10.19 -1.25
N PHE A 225 -7.28 8.86 -1.16
CA PHE A 225 -6.70 8.11 -0.07
C PHE A 225 -5.23 7.80 -0.33
N TRP A 226 -4.43 7.94 0.71
CA TRP A 226 -2.98 7.76 0.70
C TRP A 226 -2.62 6.77 1.78
N THR A 227 -1.78 5.78 1.49
CA THR A 227 -1.09 5.09 2.59
C THR A 227 -0.23 6.12 3.33
N ILE A 228 -0.03 5.95 4.63
CA ILE A 228 0.75 6.94 5.40
C ILE A 228 2.19 7.07 4.89
N ALA A 229 2.79 6.00 4.37
CA ALA A 229 4.11 6.09 3.76
C ALA A 229 4.11 6.95 2.50
N ASN A 230 3.10 6.82 1.63
CA ASN A 230 3.00 7.59 0.40
C ASN A 230 2.58 9.04 0.67
N TYR A 231 1.71 9.27 1.66
CA TYR A 231 1.43 10.62 2.15
C TYR A 231 2.73 11.30 2.61
N ASN A 232 3.60 10.55 3.30
CA ASN A 232 4.86 11.05 3.82
C ASN A 232 5.87 11.40 2.73
N SER A 233 5.91 10.67 1.61
CA SER A 233 6.80 11.01 0.50
C SER A 233 6.34 12.28 -0.22
N THR A 234 5.03 12.49 -0.35
CA THR A 234 4.51 13.46 -1.33
C THR A 234 3.76 14.65 -0.76
N VAL A 235 2.90 14.47 0.25
CA VAL A 235 1.88 15.46 0.63
C VAL A 235 2.21 16.17 1.94
N GLY A 236 2.75 15.45 2.92
CA GLY A 236 3.03 16.00 4.23
C GLY A 236 3.79 15.04 5.12
N THR A 237 3.79 15.26 6.44
CA THR A 237 4.33 14.30 7.41
C THR A 237 3.24 13.85 8.37
N ALA A 238 3.17 12.56 8.64
CA ALA A 238 2.33 11.94 9.66
C ALA A 238 3.12 10.82 10.34
N GLY A 239 3.12 10.78 11.67
CA GLY A 239 3.84 9.77 12.45
C GLY A 239 3.13 8.41 12.50
N GLY A 240 3.66 7.50 13.31
CA GLY A 240 3.06 6.20 13.61
C GLY A 240 3.41 5.08 12.63
N THR A 241 2.85 3.89 12.87
CA THR A 241 3.07 2.72 12.02
C THR A 241 2.38 2.92 10.67
N ALA A 242 3.10 2.64 9.58
CA ALA A 242 2.58 2.71 8.21
C ALA A 242 1.87 1.42 7.83
N ALA A 243 2.46 0.26 8.17
CA ALA A 243 1.87 -1.05 7.90
C ALA A 243 2.12 -2.06 9.03
N SER A 244 1.26 -3.08 9.06
CA SER A 244 1.28 -4.17 10.02
C SER A 244 1.16 -5.50 9.27
N MET A 245 2.11 -6.41 9.46
CA MET A 245 2.18 -7.67 8.71
C MET A 245 2.22 -8.85 9.68
N THR A 246 1.46 -9.90 9.37
CA THR A 246 1.57 -11.18 10.08
C THR A 246 1.76 -12.30 9.08
N TYR A 247 2.89 -13.00 9.18
CA TYR A 247 3.25 -14.11 8.29
C TYR A 247 2.86 -15.46 8.88
N ASN A 248 2.46 -16.39 8.03
CA ASN A 248 2.04 -17.72 8.48
C ASN A 248 3.25 -18.62 8.80
N THR A 249 3.34 -19.11 10.03
CA THR A 249 4.39 -20.05 10.46
C THR A 249 4.28 -21.43 9.83
N ASN A 250 3.14 -21.76 9.22
CA ASN A 250 2.88 -23.07 8.62
C ASN A 250 3.47 -23.19 7.20
N PHE A 251 3.97 -22.10 6.62
CA PHE A 251 4.64 -22.11 5.32
C PHE A 251 6.14 -22.33 5.45
N SER A 252 6.71 -22.96 4.43
CA SER A 252 8.17 -23.05 4.27
C SER A 252 8.68 -21.76 3.63
N TRP A 253 9.45 -21.00 4.40
CA TRP A 253 10.05 -19.74 3.97
C TRP A 253 11.51 -19.95 3.62
N ASP A 254 11.90 -19.49 2.45
CA ASP A 254 13.30 -19.31 2.07
C ASP A 254 13.74 -17.90 2.48
N TRP A 255 14.69 -17.81 3.40
CA TRP A 255 15.14 -16.53 3.95
C TRP A 255 16.20 -15.84 3.07
N ASP A 256 16.82 -16.57 2.13
CA ASP A 256 17.95 -16.10 1.31
C ASP A 256 17.84 -16.60 -0.13
N PRO A 257 17.17 -15.84 -1.02
CA PRO A 257 16.98 -16.25 -2.42
C PRO A 257 18.27 -16.20 -3.25
N SER A 258 19.41 -15.73 -2.72
CA SER A 258 20.65 -15.58 -3.48
C SER A 258 21.28 -16.89 -3.95
N ASN A 259 20.89 -18.01 -3.32
CA ASN A 259 21.32 -19.36 -3.67
C ASN A 259 20.22 -20.19 -4.37
N GLY A 260 19.13 -19.52 -4.80
CA GLY A 260 17.94 -20.12 -5.38
C GLY A 260 16.90 -20.50 -4.33
N VAL A 261 15.63 -20.55 -4.72
CA VAL A 261 14.51 -20.86 -3.81
C VAL A 261 14.13 -22.32 -3.96
N GLY A 262 14.02 -23.03 -2.82
CA GLY A 262 13.61 -24.43 -2.80
C GLY A 262 12.21 -24.68 -3.41
N GLY A 263 12.02 -25.86 -4.03
CA GLY A 263 10.81 -26.24 -4.75
C GLY A 263 9.48 -26.15 -3.99
N SER A 264 9.52 -26.17 -2.65
CA SER A 264 8.36 -26.09 -1.75
C SER A 264 8.37 -24.84 -0.86
N SER A 265 9.27 -23.89 -1.14
CA SER A 265 9.43 -22.68 -0.34
C SER A 265 9.00 -21.45 -1.13
N PHE A 266 8.50 -20.45 -0.42
CA PHE A 266 8.37 -19.08 -0.92
C PHE A 266 9.61 -18.29 -0.55
N SER A 267 10.09 -17.43 -1.44
CA SER A 267 11.11 -16.44 -1.07
C SER A 267 10.48 -15.41 -0.12
N PHE A 268 10.99 -15.37 1.11
CA PHE A 268 10.49 -14.46 2.12
C PHE A 268 10.86 -13.00 1.82
N GLN A 269 12.04 -12.75 1.23
CA GLN A 269 12.43 -11.39 0.83
C GLN A 269 11.49 -10.85 -0.25
N ASP A 270 11.14 -11.67 -1.24
CA ASP A 270 10.19 -11.28 -2.29
C ASP A 270 8.82 -10.91 -1.68
N VAL A 271 8.29 -11.75 -0.78
CA VAL A 271 7.01 -11.48 -0.13
C VAL A 271 7.07 -10.21 0.74
N ILE A 272 8.10 -10.01 1.57
CA ILE A 272 8.18 -8.76 2.36
C ILE A 272 8.24 -7.54 1.45
N ILE A 273 9.07 -7.56 0.41
CA ILE A 273 9.26 -6.40 -0.49
C ILE A 273 7.96 -6.08 -1.23
N HIS A 274 7.21 -7.10 -1.65
CA HIS A 274 5.88 -6.96 -2.23
C HIS A 274 4.89 -6.31 -1.25
N GLU A 275 4.80 -6.83 -0.03
CA GLU A 275 3.86 -6.34 0.99
C GLU A 275 4.24 -4.93 1.47
N VAL A 276 5.54 -4.59 1.52
CA VAL A 276 5.99 -3.21 1.76
C VAL A 276 5.60 -2.32 0.58
N GLY A 277 5.64 -2.81 -0.67
CA GLY A 277 5.14 -2.10 -1.84
C GLY A 277 3.69 -1.63 -1.71
N HIS A 278 2.81 -2.46 -1.12
CA HIS A 278 1.46 -2.02 -0.78
C HIS A 278 1.44 -0.93 0.31
N SER A 279 2.32 -1.01 1.32
CA SER A 279 2.47 0.07 2.30
C SER A 279 2.95 1.37 1.65
N LEU A 280 3.77 1.28 0.61
CA LEU A 280 4.25 2.41 -0.19
C LEU A 280 3.19 2.92 -1.18
N GLY A 281 1.94 2.45 -1.14
CA GLY A 281 0.85 3.05 -1.89
C GLY A 281 0.54 2.38 -3.23
N PHE A 282 1.16 1.23 -3.54
CA PHE A 282 0.72 0.38 -4.65
C PHE A 282 -0.61 -0.31 -4.28
N THR A 283 -1.68 0.48 -4.21
CA THR A 283 -3.01 0.08 -3.72
C THR A 283 -4.09 0.79 -4.51
N SER A 284 -5.20 0.11 -4.78
CA SER A 284 -6.33 0.64 -5.56
C SER A 284 -7.64 0.52 -4.78
N GLY A 285 -8.48 1.55 -4.90
CA GLY A 285 -9.80 1.61 -4.29
C GLY A 285 -10.78 0.59 -4.86
N ALA A 286 -10.52 0.09 -6.07
CA ALA A 286 -11.32 -0.95 -6.69
C ALA A 286 -11.42 -2.22 -5.82
N ASP A 287 -10.43 -2.49 -4.96
CA ASP A 287 -10.45 -3.64 -4.05
C ASP A 287 -11.54 -3.54 -2.96
N PHE A 288 -11.78 -2.35 -2.39
CA PHE A 288 -12.57 -2.22 -1.16
C PHE A 288 -13.35 -0.93 -0.97
N ARG A 289 -13.18 0.07 -1.84
CA ARG A 289 -13.94 1.33 -1.84
C ARG A 289 -15.04 1.33 -2.89
N PHE A 290 -16.19 1.89 -2.56
CA PHE A 290 -17.33 1.95 -3.49
C PHE A 290 -17.35 3.22 -4.33
N ASN A 291 -16.94 4.35 -3.76
CA ASN A 291 -16.94 5.67 -4.41
C ASN A 291 -15.79 6.53 -3.88
N ASP A 292 -14.59 5.96 -3.86
CA ASP A 292 -13.36 6.64 -3.46
C ASP A 292 -12.19 5.95 -4.17
N LEU A 293 -11.05 6.63 -4.23
CA LEU A 293 -9.85 6.15 -4.90
C LEU A 293 -8.57 6.34 -4.08
N GLU A 294 -7.53 5.64 -4.52
CA GLU A 294 -6.20 5.64 -3.97
C GLU A 294 -5.25 6.37 -4.93
N THR A 295 -4.04 6.66 -4.49
CA THR A 295 -3.04 7.37 -5.32
C THR A 295 -2.71 6.66 -6.63
N LEU A 296 -2.61 5.33 -6.62
CA LEU A 296 -2.39 4.54 -7.83
C LEU A 296 -3.50 4.75 -8.88
N ASP A 297 -4.74 4.98 -8.42
CA ASP A 297 -5.90 5.16 -9.29
C ASP A 297 -5.90 6.50 -10.04
N LEU A 298 -5.06 7.46 -9.63
CA LEU A 298 -4.83 8.71 -10.37
C LEU A 298 -4.28 8.48 -11.78
N PHE A 299 -3.73 7.28 -12.02
CA PHE A 299 -3.15 6.87 -13.29
C PHE A 299 -3.91 5.70 -13.91
N ARG A 300 -5.05 5.29 -13.33
CA ARG A 300 -5.77 4.08 -13.72
C ARG A 300 -6.91 4.39 -14.69
N PHE A 301 -6.89 3.75 -15.84
CA PHE A 301 -7.84 3.96 -16.94
C PHE A 301 -8.47 2.65 -17.39
N GLN A 302 -9.46 2.79 -18.27
CA GLN A 302 -9.94 1.65 -19.03
C GLN A 302 -9.08 1.52 -20.28
N SER A 303 -8.36 0.42 -20.40
CA SER A 303 -7.42 0.12 -21.48
C SER A 303 -8.01 -0.01 -22.90
N THR A 304 -9.33 0.07 -23.07
CA THR A 304 -9.96 -0.22 -24.36
C THR A 304 -10.61 1.03 -24.94
N ASP A 305 -10.18 1.35 -26.15
CA ASP A 305 -10.63 2.51 -26.92
C ASP A 305 -11.82 2.14 -27.80
N GLY A 306 -12.97 1.97 -27.15
CA GLY A 306 -14.25 1.81 -27.83
C GLY A 306 -14.90 3.15 -28.20
N THR A 307 -16.17 3.13 -28.58
CA THR A 307 -17.02 4.33 -28.61
C THR A 307 -17.13 4.93 -27.21
N GLY A 308 -16.27 5.88 -26.89
CA GLY A 308 -16.14 6.47 -25.56
C GLY A 308 -14.73 6.95 -25.29
N ASP A 309 -13.73 6.18 -25.77
CA ASP A 309 -12.29 6.40 -25.61
C ASP A 309 -11.94 6.75 -24.14
N TYR A 310 -11.46 5.77 -23.39
CA TYR A 310 -11.25 5.92 -21.95
C TYR A 310 -9.79 5.76 -21.55
N ASN A 311 -8.92 5.45 -22.51
CA ASN A 311 -7.48 5.43 -22.36
C ASN A 311 -6.88 6.67 -23.04
N PRO A 312 -6.11 7.51 -22.35
CA PRO A 312 -5.58 8.70 -22.97
C PRO A 312 -4.39 8.41 -23.91
N ASP A 313 -4.46 8.79 -25.18
CA ASP A 313 -3.31 8.71 -26.11
C ASP A 313 -2.38 9.94 -26.03
N THR A 314 -2.89 11.02 -25.46
CA THR A 314 -2.20 12.32 -25.40
C THR A 314 -2.24 12.94 -24.01
N LEU A 315 -1.31 13.84 -23.72
CA LEU A 315 -1.29 14.59 -22.46
C LEU A 315 -2.56 15.43 -22.24
N ALA A 316 -3.19 15.91 -23.32
CA ALA A 316 -4.46 16.62 -23.26
C ALA A 316 -5.62 15.69 -22.87
N GLU A 317 -5.63 14.46 -23.39
CA GLU A 317 -6.59 13.44 -23.00
C GLU A 317 -6.33 12.98 -21.57
N PHE A 318 -5.08 12.77 -21.15
CA PHE A 318 -4.76 12.40 -19.77
C PHE A 318 -5.38 13.37 -18.76
N THR A 319 -5.40 14.67 -19.10
CA THR A 319 -5.99 15.73 -18.28
C THR A 319 -7.52 15.63 -18.16
N SER A 320 -8.20 15.04 -19.14
CA SER A 320 -9.67 15.09 -19.27
C SER A 320 -10.37 13.73 -19.17
N ARG A 321 -9.68 12.62 -19.44
CA ARG A 321 -10.26 11.27 -19.41
C ARG A 321 -10.57 10.86 -17.97
N PRO A 322 -11.78 10.31 -17.71
CA PRO A 322 -12.11 9.84 -16.38
C PRO A 322 -11.26 8.62 -16.01
N ARG A 323 -10.80 8.58 -14.76
CA ARG A 323 -10.14 7.38 -14.21
C ARG A 323 -11.15 6.26 -14.02
N LEU A 324 -10.69 5.00 -14.04
CA LEU A 324 -11.54 3.83 -13.82
C LEU A 324 -11.18 3.15 -12.50
N VAL A 325 -12.09 3.24 -11.52
CA VAL A 325 -11.97 2.60 -10.20
C VAL A 325 -13.20 1.75 -9.97
N ASP A 326 -13.20 0.56 -10.55
CA ASP A 326 -14.29 -0.38 -10.40
C ASP A 326 -13.76 -1.81 -10.36
N TYR A 327 -14.52 -2.66 -9.69
CA TYR A 327 -14.16 -4.05 -9.44
C TYR A 327 -14.65 -4.93 -10.59
N ASN A 328 -13.71 -5.61 -11.24
CA ASN A 328 -13.94 -6.59 -12.31
C ASN A 328 -14.78 -6.02 -13.47
N THR A 329 -14.72 -4.70 -13.68
CA THR A 329 -15.64 -4.00 -14.57
C THR A 329 -15.00 -2.74 -15.21
N PRO A 330 -14.89 -2.69 -16.54
CA PRO A 330 -15.11 -3.80 -17.47
C PRO A 330 -14.02 -4.87 -17.27
N ASN A 331 -14.44 -6.14 -17.29
CA ASN A 331 -13.56 -7.29 -17.06
C ASN A 331 -12.33 -7.24 -17.97
N ASP A 332 -11.16 -7.36 -17.36
CA ASP A 332 -9.85 -7.37 -18.01
C ASP A 332 -9.67 -6.17 -18.97
N GLN A 333 -10.11 -4.98 -18.54
CA GLN A 333 -9.90 -3.74 -19.29
C GLN A 333 -9.27 -2.63 -18.44
N HIS A 334 -8.41 -2.95 -17.48
CA HIS A 334 -7.76 -1.95 -16.63
C HIS A 334 -6.26 -1.81 -16.96
N ASN A 335 -5.79 -0.57 -17.03
CA ASN A 335 -4.38 -0.24 -17.17
C ASN A 335 -4.02 0.95 -16.27
N SER A 336 -2.74 1.04 -15.92
CA SER A 336 -2.12 2.27 -15.46
C SER A 336 -1.40 2.89 -16.65
N ASP A 337 -1.60 4.19 -16.87
CA ASP A 337 -1.12 4.90 -18.05
C ASP A 337 -0.36 6.17 -17.64
N LEU A 338 0.89 6.27 -18.10
CA LEU A 338 1.78 7.41 -17.91
C LEU A 338 2.04 8.17 -19.23
N ILE A 339 1.28 7.88 -20.29
CA ILE A 339 1.41 8.26 -21.71
C ILE A 339 2.68 7.73 -22.38
N SER A 340 3.82 7.78 -21.69
CA SER A 340 5.09 7.23 -22.16
C SER A 340 5.14 5.69 -22.10
N VAL A 341 4.34 5.10 -21.21
CA VAL A 341 4.25 3.65 -21.00
C VAL A 341 2.91 3.33 -20.36
N GLU A 342 2.40 2.14 -20.66
CA GLU A 342 1.21 1.57 -20.04
C GLU A 342 1.53 0.22 -19.42
N TYR A 343 0.90 -0.04 -18.27
CA TYR A 343 0.96 -1.34 -17.60
C TYR A 343 -0.44 -1.89 -17.38
N ARG A 344 -0.65 -3.14 -17.77
CA ARG A 344 -1.90 -3.86 -17.50
C ARG A 344 -2.06 -4.03 -15.99
N MET A 345 -3.25 -3.73 -15.47
CA MET A 345 -3.57 -3.85 -14.05
C MET A 345 -4.61 -4.96 -13.84
N SER A 346 -4.49 -5.67 -12.72
CA SER A 346 -5.55 -6.57 -12.26
C SER A 346 -6.81 -5.76 -11.96
N ASP A 347 -8.01 -6.31 -12.17
CA ASP A 347 -9.28 -5.61 -11.99
C ASP A 347 -10.03 -5.98 -10.70
N GLY A 348 -9.46 -6.88 -9.90
CA GLY A 348 -10.09 -7.43 -8.70
C GLY A 348 -10.51 -8.89 -8.83
N THR A 349 -10.56 -9.48 -10.03
CA THR A 349 -10.88 -10.91 -10.24
C THR A 349 -9.94 -11.57 -11.27
N PRO A 350 -9.28 -12.70 -10.94
CA PRO A 350 -9.25 -13.37 -9.64
C PRO A 350 -8.30 -12.69 -8.64
N TYR A 351 -7.50 -11.72 -9.09
CA TYR A 351 -6.48 -11.05 -8.28
C TYR A 351 -6.88 -9.61 -7.93
N GLN A 352 -6.44 -9.16 -6.76
CA GLN A 352 -6.71 -7.81 -6.24
C GLN A 352 -6.27 -6.72 -7.22
N ALA A 353 -7.07 -5.68 -7.37
CA ALA A 353 -6.82 -4.53 -8.24
C ALA A 353 -5.57 -3.73 -7.85
N SER A 354 -5.07 -3.88 -6.63
CA SER A 354 -3.79 -3.35 -6.14
C SER A 354 -2.56 -4.04 -6.75
N HIS A 355 -2.64 -4.57 -7.98
CA HIS A 355 -1.56 -5.31 -8.63
C HIS A 355 -1.51 -5.03 -10.13
N PHE A 356 -0.35 -5.27 -10.73
CA PHE A 356 -0.29 -5.53 -12.17
C PHE A 356 -1.18 -6.72 -12.53
N ARG A 357 -1.56 -6.82 -13.81
CA ARG A 357 -2.26 -8.00 -14.31
C ARG A 357 -1.30 -9.17 -14.34
N GLU A 358 -1.73 -10.29 -13.76
CA GLU A 358 -1.00 -11.56 -13.85
C GLU A 358 -0.62 -11.90 -15.30
N GLN A 359 0.66 -12.15 -15.53
CA GLN A 359 1.17 -12.56 -16.84
C GLN A 359 2.51 -13.28 -16.76
N THR A 360 2.85 -14.03 -17.81
CA THR A 360 4.10 -14.77 -17.90
C THR A 360 4.92 -14.31 -19.12
N PRO A 361 6.15 -13.79 -18.93
CA PRO A 361 6.78 -13.48 -17.64
C PRO A 361 6.10 -12.30 -16.93
N SER A 362 6.15 -12.29 -15.59
CA SER A 362 5.72 -11.13 -14.82
C SER A 362 6.57 -9.91 -15.18
N ILE A 363 5.94 -8.74 -15.19
CA ILE A 363 6.62 -7.46 -15.48
C ILE A 363 7.23 -6.81 -14.24
N GLY A 364 6.81 -7.22 -13.04
CA GLY A 364 7.19 -6.58 -11.78
C GLY A 364 6.79 -7.41 -10.56
N ILE A 365 7.42 -7.16 -9.43
CA ILE A 365 7.08 -7.89 -8.20
C ILE A 365 5.69 -7.54 -7.67
N MET A 366 5.11 -6.39 -8.06
CA MET A 366 3.72 -6.03 -7.76
C MET A 366 2.69 -6.78 -8.64
N ASP A 367 3.13 -7.84 -9.31
CA ASP A 367 2.28 -8.89 -9.88
C ASP A 367 1.69 -9.76 -8.75
N PRO A 368 0.44 -10.25 -8.87
CA PRO A 368 -0.24 -10.91 -7.76
C PRO A 368 0.13 -12.39 -7.57
N ALA A 369 0.81 -13.06 -8.50
CA ALA A 369 1.21 -14.45 -8.31
C ALA A 369 2.67 -14.57 -7.88
N LEU A 370 2.90 -14.51 -6.56
CA LEU A 370 4.12 -15.05 -5.98
C LEU A 370 3.95 -16.56 -5.78
N GLY A 371 4.70 -17.36 -6.52
CA GLY A 371 4.65 -18.83 -6.47
C GLY A 371 5.82 -19.48 -5.73
N TYR A 372 5.67 -20.77 -5.43
CA TYR A 372 6.77 -21.60 -4.93
C TYR A 372 7.96 -21.58 -5.89
N ALA A 373 9.17 -21.60 -5.34
CA ALA A 373 10.44 -21.62 -6.10
C ALA A 373 10.67 -20.41 -7.03
N GLN A 374 9.89 -19.34 -6.90
CA GLN A 374 10.05 -18.11 -7.67
C GLN A 374 10.77 -17.04 -6.85
N THR A 375 11.54 -16.20 -7.55
CA THR A 375 12.16 -15.01 -6.97
C THR A 375 12.48 -13.98 -8.06
N PHE A 376 12.41 -12.71 -7.68
CA PHE A 376 12.83 -11.56 -8.46
C PHE A 376 14.27 -11.13 -8.13
N TYR A 377 14.92 -11.79 -7.16
CA TYR A 377 16.30 -11.55 -6.76
C TYR A 377 17.26 -11.55 -7.97
N PRO A 378 18.27 -10.66 -8.00
CA PRO A 378 18.59 -9.62 -7.01
C PRO A 378 17.82 -8.29 -7.22
N ASN A 379 17.04 -8.17 -8.29
CA ASN A 379 16.44 -6.90 -8.69
C ASN A 379 14.93 -6.91 -8.46
N PHE A 380 14.48 -6.98 -7.21
CA PHE A 380 13.07 -7.24 -6.88
C PHE A 380 12.08 -6.32 -7.62
N TYR A 381 12.21 -5.01 -7.48
CA TYR A 381 11.48 -4.04 -8.30
C TYR A 381 12.06 -3.98 -9.72
N ARG A 382 11.18 -4.24 -10.69
CA ARG A 382 11.43 -4.07 -12.12
C ARG A 382 11.07 -2.65 -12.55
N ALA A 383 11.33 -2.36 -13.83
CA ALA A 383 11.04 -1.05 -14.41
C ALA A 383 9.56 -0.64 -14.27
N SER A 384 8.62 -1.59 -14.34
CA SER A 384 7.20 -1.29 -14.15
C SER A 384 6.87 -0.93 -12.71
N ASP A 385 7.42 -1.64 -11.72
CA ASP A 385 7.23 -1.32 -10.30
C ASP A 385 7.75 0.09 -10.02
N LEU A 386 9.01 0.36 -10.40
CA LEU A 386 9.65 1.66 -10.17
C LEU A 386 8.93 2.81 -10.88
N ALA A 387 8.48 2.62 -12.13
CA ALA A 387 7.74 3.66 -12.85
C ALA A 387 6.41 4.02 -12.18
N MET A 388 5.73 3.04 -11.56
CA MET A 388 4.48 3.30 -10.86
C MET A 388 4.72 3.87 -9.46
N PHE A 389 5.79 3.50 -8.76
CA PHE A 389 6.18 4.16 -7.50
C PHE A 389 6.58 5.62 -7.74
N ASP A 390 7.35 5.90 -8.78
CA ASP A 390 7.69 7.24 -9.27
C ASP A 390 6.42 8.06 -9.55
N ALA A 391 5.49 7.49 -10.34
CA ALA A 391 4.22 8.14 -10.65
C ALA A 391 3.41 8.58 -9.42
N ILE A 392 3.39 7.76 -8.35
CA ILE A 392 2.66 8.06 -7.12
C ILE A 392 3.49 8.87 -6.09
N GLY A 393 4.69 9.32 -6.45
CA GLY A 393 5.46 10.31 -5.71
C GLY A 393 6.57 9.76 -4.81
N TYR A 394 7.35 8.80 -5.33
CA TYR A 394 8.62 8.38 -4.75
C TYR A 394 9.78 8.70 -5.70
N ASP A 395 10.78 9.42 -5.21
CA ASP A 395 11.92 9.86 -6.02
C ASP A 395 13.02 8.77 -6.04
N ARG A 396 13.63 8.51 -7.20
CA ARG A 396 14.58 7.38 -7.40
C ARG A 396 16.05 7.75 -7.56
#